data_AF-A0A368DEK8-F1
#
_entry.id   AF-A0A368DEK8-F1
#
_cell.length_a   1.000
_cell.length_b   1.000
_cell.length_c   1.000
_cell.angle_alpha   90.00
_cell.angle_beta   90.00
_cell.angle_gamma   90.00
#
_symmetry.space_group_name_H-M   'P 1'
#
loop_
_entity.id
_entity.type
_entity.pdbx_description
1 polymer ?
#
loop_
_entity_poly.entity_id
_entity_poly.type
_entity_poly.pdbx_seq_one_letter_code
_entity_poly.pdbx_strand_id
1 'polypeptide(L)'
;MNSFLKKNKCILFLFLIFFSLTLNSQKPLRVGYINMDYILSNIDDYKTANEEYDIKLNLWRKEIESRTNKIESRLKELAIKKPLLPDEVYQNLIDEIDFDKKQLEQYAQKRFGPKGDWLVQEKILIQPIQDEVLAIVQEIADKNKFDFIFDKSSAIIMLYSEKKYDISELVLKSILKQEKIENLQLSFDDDRKKVLEEKIQKRRDSILKLKELKKIKRDSLLKTKRNNLKNK
;
A
#
# COMPACT_ATOMS: atom_id res chain seq x y z
N MET A 1 24.14 70.93 32.81
CA MET A 1 24.46 70.15 31.58
C MET A 1 24.65 68.64 31.82
N ASN A 2 25.33 68.21 32.88
CA ASN A 2 25.65 66.78 33.12
C ASN A 2 24.46 65.84 33.40
N SER A 3 23.34 66.34 33.95
CA SER A 3 22.14 65.52 34.21
C SER A 3 21.40 65.11 32.91
N PHE A 4 21.34 66.02 31.93
CA PHE A 4 20.69 65.77 30.63
C PHE A 4 21.50 64.74 29.80
N LEU A 5 22.82 64.86 29.80
CA LEU A 5 23.74 63.88 29.21
C LEU A 5 23.66 62.49 29.87
N LYS A 6 23.43 62.41 31.19
CA LYS A 6 23.22 61.13 31.90
C LYS A 6 21.88 60.48 31.55
N LYS A 7 20.78 61.25 31.45
CA LYS A 7 19.47 60.75 31.03
C LYS A 7 19.49 60.18 29.62
N ASN A 8 20.14 60.88 28.67
CA ASN A 8 20.26 60.42 27.29
C ASN A 8 21.09 59.12 27.17
N LYS A 9 22.14 58.97 27.98
CA LYS A 9 22.92 57.73 28.07
C LYS A 9 22.11 56.57 28.65
N CYS A 10 21.26 56.81 29.64
CA CYS A 10 20.37 55.77 30.20
C CYS A 10 19.31 55.32 29.18
N ILE A 11 18.72 56.26 28.43
CA ILE A 11 17.76 55.95 27.36
C ILE A 11 18.42 55.12 26.25
N LEU A 12 19.63 55.50 25.83
CA LEU A 12 20.39 54.76 24.82
C LEU A 12 20.71 53.33 25.29
N PHE A 13 21.10 53.17 26.56
CA PHE A 13 21.37 51.86 27.15
C PHE A 13 20.11 50.97 27.23
N LEU A 14 18.97 51.56 27.61
CA LEU A 14 17.69 50.85 27.65
C LEU A 14 17.25 50.41 26.24
N PHE A 15 17.48 51.25 25.22
CA PHE A 15 17.20 50.95 23.82
C PHE A 15 18.10 49.83 23.30
N LEU A 16 19.38 49.80 23.69
CA LEU A 16 20.32 48.73 23.35
C LEU A 16 19.93 47.38 23.96
N ILE A 17 19.44 47.37 25.20
CA ILE A 17 18.90 46.17 25.85
C ILE A 17 17.66 45.68 25.11
N PHE A 18 16.72 46.58 24.79
CA PHE A 18 15.50 46.22 24.06
C PHE A 18 15.81 45.70 22.65
N PHE A 19 16.78 46.30 21.95
CA PHE A 19 17.22 45.83 20.64
C PHE A 19 17.87 44.45 20.71
N SER A 20 18.67 44.17 21.73
CA SER A 20 19.29 42.84 21.93
C SER A 20 18.27 41.71 22.17
N LEU A 21 17.11 42.03 22.74
CA LEU A 21 16.02 41.05 22.95
C LEU A 21 15.31 40.68 21.64
N THR A 22 15.30 41.56 20.64
CA THR A 22 14.63 41.29 19.34
C THR A 22 15.42 40.35 18.42
N LEU A 23 16.73 40.19 18.64
CA LEU A 23 17.60 39.38 17.77
C LEU A 23 17.46 37.86 17.98
N ASN A 24 16.85 37.41 19.07
CA ASN A 24 16.74 35.99 19.43
C ASN A 24 15.46 35.29 18.92
N SER A 25 14.64 35.94 18.08
CA SER A 25 13.34 35.40 17.63
C SER A 25 13.34 34.74 16.25
N GLN A 26 14.48 34.66 15.56
CA GLN A 26 14.56 33.96 14.27
C GLN A 26 14.70 32.45 14.51
N LYS A 27 13.59 31.73 14.53
CA LYS A 27 13.62 30.26 14.49
C LYS A 27 14.23 29.85 13.14
N PRO A 28 15.36 29.15 13.11
CA PRO A 28 15.94 28.71 11.85
C PRO A 28 14.99 27.71 11.19
N LEU A 29 14.71 27.91 9.91
CA LEU A 29 13.88 27.01 9.11
C LEU A 29 14.52 25.61 9.10
N ARG A 30 13.76 24.60 9.48
CA ARG A 30 14.20 23.21 9.53
C ARG A 30 13.69 22.48 8.31
N VAL A 31 14.58 22.25 7.35
CA VAL A 31 14.28 21.55 6.10
C VAL A 31 14.97 20.19 6.10
N GLY A 32 14.22 19.15 5.73
CA GLY A 32 14.75 17.83 5.44
C GLY A 32 14.43 17.41 4.00
N TYR A 33 15.06 16.34 3.54
CA TYR A 33 14.67 15.67 2.31
C TYR A 33 14.72 14.15 2.45
N ILE A 34 13.96 13.47 1.60
CA ILE A 34 13.91 12.03 1.47
C ILE A 34 14.14 11.61 0.03
N ASN A 35 14.45 10.33 -0.15
CA ASN A 35 14.40 9.63 -1.41
C ASN A 35 13.29 8.59 -1.34
N MET A 36 12.12 8.91 -1.86
CA MET A 36 10.97 8.01 -1.84
C MET A 36 11.27 6.70 -2.56
N ASP A 37 11.89 6.74 -3.75
CA ASP A 37 12.21 5.52 -4.51
C ASP A 37 13.14 4.59 -3.73
N TYR A 38 14.15 5.16 -3.06
CA TYR A 38 15.04 4.37 -2.22
C TYR A 38 14.30 3.76 -1.02
N ILE A 39 13.44 4.51 -0.35
CA ILE A 39 12.67 3.99 0.78
C ILE A 39 11.77 2.84 0.30
N LEU A 40 10.94 3.09 -0.72
CA LEU A 40 10.01 2.10 -1.27
C LEU A 40 10.72 0.85 -1.78
N SER A 41 11.83 0.99 -2.52
CA SER A 41 12.58 -0.16 -3.05
C SER A 41 13.19 -1.07 -1.96
N ASN A 42 13.28 -0.61 -0.71
CA ASN A 42 13.75 -1.41 0.42
C ASN A 42 12.62 -2.01 1.28
N ILE A 43 11.36 -1.68 0.99
CA ILE A 43 10.18 -2.25 1.65
C ILE A 43 9.74 -3.51 0.87
N ASP A 44 9.59 -4.64 1.55
CA ASP A 44 9.26 -5.91 0.89
C ASP A 44 7.82 -5.94 0.37
N ASP A 45 6.88 -5.31 1.08
CA ASP A 45 5.49 -5.15 0.65
C ASP A 45 5.40 -4.36 -0.66
N TYR A 46 6.22 -3.30 -0.81
CA TYR A 46 6.29 -2.53 -2.04
C TYR A 46 6.80 -3.37 -3.21
N LYS A 47 7.85 -4.19 -3.00
CA LYS A 47 8.38 -5.07 -4.06
C LYS A 47 7.29 -6.03 -4.54
N THR A 48 6.57 -6.65 -3.60
CA THR A 48 5.50 -7.61 -3.91
C THR A 48 4.34 -6.94 -4.64
N ALA A 49 3.90 -5.77 -4.16
CA ALA A 49 2.84 -5.00 -4.80
C ALA A 49 3.24 -4.52 -6.21
N ASN A 50 4.51 -4.12 -6.39
CA ASN A 50 5.04 -3.72 -7.68
C ASN A 50 5.12 -4.91 -8.65
N GLU A 51 5.54 -6.09 -8.18
CA GLU A 51 5.50 -7.32 -8.99
C GLU A 51 4.07 -7.68 -9.43
N GLU A 52 3.10 -7.62 -8.51
CA GLU A 52 1.69 -7.87 -8.85
C GLU A 52 1.16 -6.85 -9.87
N TYR A 53 1.50 -5.58 -9.68
CA TYR A 53 1.15 -4.50 -10.59
C TYR A 53 1.72 -4.75 -11.98
N ASP A 54 3.02 -5.07 -12.09
CA ASP A 54 3.70 -5.35 -13.35
C ASP A 54 3.12 -6.58 -14.06
N ILE A 55 2.75 -7.63 -13.32
CA ILE A 55 2.07 -8.81 -13.88
C ILE A 55 0.75 -8.39 -14.53
N LYS A 56 -0.08 -7.59 -13.87
CA LYS A 56 -1.37 -7.13 -14.41
C LYS A 56 -1.18 -6.29 -15.67
N LEU A 57 -0.22 -5.35 -15.66
CA LEU A 57 0.07 -4.53 -16.84
C LEU A 57 0.55 -5.39 -18.01
N ASN A 58 1.44 -6.36 -17.74
CA ASN A 58 1.97 -7.25 -18.76
C ASN A 58 0.91 -8.17 -19.36
N LEU A 59 -0.08 -8.60 -18.58
CA LEU A 59 -1.23 -9.34 -19.12
C LEU A 59 -1.99 -8.52 -20.17
N TRP A 60 -2.29 -7.25 -19.87
CA TRP A 60 -2.96 -6.37 -20.84
C TRP A 60 -2.09 -6.07 -22.06
N ARG A 61 -0.78 -5.86 -21.88
CA ARG A 61 0.16 -5.66 -23.00
C ARG A 61 0.17 -6.87 -23.93
N LYS A 62 0.26 -8.08 -23.37
CA LYS A 62 0.23 -9.35 -24.13
C LYS A 62 -1.10 -9.55 -24.86
N GLU A 63 -2.22 -9.18 -24.24
CA GLU A 63 -3.53 -9.26 -24.90
C GLU A 63 -3.63 -8.28 -26.07
N ILE A 64 -3.16 -7.05 -25.90
CA ILE A 64 -3.10 -6.06 -26.97
C ILE A 64 -2.22 -6.57 -28.11
N GLU A 65 -1.01 -7.02 -27.80
CA GLU A 65 -0.06 -7.57 -28.77
C GLU A 65 -0.65 -8.76 -29.55
N SER A 66 -1.28 -9.71 -28.84
CA SER A 66 -1.94 -10.86 -29.46
C SER A 66 -3.04 -10.45 -30.43
N ARG A 67 -3.89 -9.49 -30.05
CA ARG A 67 -4.96 -8.97 -30.89
C ARG A 67 -4.42 -8.19 -32.09
N THR A 68 -3.39 -7.37 -31.90
CA THR A 68 -2.68 -6.67 -32.98
C THR A 68 -2.16 -7.66 -34.01
N ASN A 69 -1.42 -8.68 -33.57
CA ASN A 69 -0.85 -9.70 -34.44
C ASN A 69 -1.94 -10.46 -35.22
N LYS A 70 -3.08 -10.76 -34.58
CA LYS A 70 -4.23 -11.39 -35.25
C LYS A 70 -4.82 -10.48 -36.34
N ILE A 71 -5.01 -9.19 -36.07
CA ILE A 71 -5.51 -8.21 -37.04
C ILE A 71 -4.55 -8.09 -38.23
N GLU A 72 -3.24 -7.99 -37.97
CA GLU A 72 -2.22 -7.92 -39.03
C GLU A 72 -2.20 -9.18 -39.91
N SER A 73 -2.33 -10.36 -39.30
CA SER A 73 -2.42 -11.62 -40.04
C SER A 73 -3.66 -11.64 -40.94
N ARG A 74 -4.82 -11.24 -40.41
CA ARG A 74 -6.08 -11.15 -41.19
C ARG A 74 -5.93 -10.20 -42.38
N LEU A 75 -5.29 -9.04 -42.18
CA LEU A 75 -5.03 -8.08 -43.27
C LEU A 75 -4.13 -8.65 -44.35
N LYS A 76 -3.04 -9.33 -43.97
CA LYS A 76 -2.12 -9.99 -44.91
C LYS A 76 -2.82 -11.08 -45.72
N GLU A 77 -3.60 -11.93 -45.06
CA GLU A 77 -4.37 -12.97 -45.74
C GLU A 77 -5.40 -12.39 -46.72
N LEU A 78 -6.08 -11.32 -46.32
CA LEU A 78 -7.09 -10.69 -47.15
C LEU A 78 -6.49 -9.98 -48.37
N ALA A 79 -5.29 -9.41 -48.23
CA ALA A 79 -4.53 -8.86 -49.35
C ALA A 79 -4.15 -9.95 -50.39
N ILE A 80 -3.76 -11.14 -49.94
CA ILE A 80 -3.45 -12.28 -50.82
C ILE A 80 -4.73 -12.79 -51.51
N LYS A 81 -5.83 -12.90 -50.76
CA LYS A 81 -7.12 -13.43 -51.25
C LYS A 81 -7.89 -12.45 -52.13
N LYS A 82 -7.60 -11.13 -52.07
CA LYS A 82 -8.32 -10.07 -52.79
C LYS A 82 -8.64 -10.38 -54.26
N PRO A 83 -7.71 -10.88 -55.11
CA PRO A 83 -8.00 -11.15 -56.51
C PRO A 83 -9.04 -12.26 -56.74
N LEU A 84 -9.33 -13.06 -55.72
CA LEU A 84 -10.23 -14.20 -55.75
C LEU A 84 -11.60 -13.90 -55.12
N LEU A 85 -11.80 -12.70 -54.59
CA LEU A 85 -12.99 -12.33 -53.83
C LEU A 85 -13.89 -11.38 -54.61
N PRO A 86 -15.22 -11.55 -54.55
CA PRO A 86 -16.17 -10.51 -54.96
C PRO A 86 -16.00 -9.25 -54.11
N ASP A 87 -16.21 -8.07 -54.70
CA ASP A 87 -16.03 -6.79 -54.03
C ASP A 87 -16.85 -6.67 -52.74
N GLU A 88 -18.11 -7.13 -52.75
CA GLU A 88 -18.99 -7.11 -51.57
C GLU A 88 -18.43 -7.94 -50.41
N VAL A 89 -17.89 -9.13 -50.71
CA VAL A 89 -17.28 -10.01 -49.70
C VAL A 89 -16.01 -9.38 -49.14
N TYR A 90 -15.20 -8.75 -50.00
CA TYR A 90 -13.99 -8.06 -49.57
C TYR A 90 -14.32 -6.87 -48.64
N GLN A 91 -15.33 -6.06 -48.98
CA GLN A 91 -15.75 -4.92 -48.14
C GLN A 91 -16.25 -5.39 -46.77
N ASN A 92 -17.11 -6.41 -46.72
CA ASN A 92 -17.60 -6.95 -45.45
C ASN A 92 -16.47 -7.43 -44.52
N LEU A 93 -15.42 -8.06 -45.08
CA LEU A 93 -14.26 -8.50 -44.31
C LEU A 93 -13.37 -7.34 -43.85
N ILE A 94 -13.23 -6.28 -44.66
CA ILE A 94 -12.56 -5.04 -44.26
C ILE A 94 -13.30 -4.38 -43.10
N ASP A 95 -14.62 -4.27 -43.19
CA ASP A 95 -15.45 -3.65 -42.14
C ASP A 95 -15.34 -4.41 -40.82
N GLU A 96 -15.30 -5.75 -40.87
CA GLU A 96 -15.08 -6.58 -39.69
C GLU A 96 -13.68 -6.35 -39.06
N ILE A 97 -12.64 -6.25 -39.90
CA ILE A 97 -11.28 -5.98 -39.42
C ILE A 97 -11.19 -4.57 -38.82
N ASP A 98 -11.84 -3.58 -39.41
CA ASP A 98 -11.85 -2.21 -38.90
C ASP A 98 -12.68 -2.09 -37.61
N PHE A 99 -13.74 -2.88 -37.47
CA PHE A 99 -14.43 -3.07 -36.20
C PHE A 99 -13.50 -3.65 -35.13
N ASP A 100 -12.75 -4.72 -35.45
CA ASP A 100 -11.77 -5.32 -34.53
C ASP A 100 -10.68 -4.34 -34.10
N LYS A 101 -10.18 -3.51 -35.03
CA LYS A 101 -9.22 -2.43 -34.72
C LYS A 101 -9.81 -1.42 -33.76
N LYS A 102 -11.03 -0.94 -34.02
CA LYS A 102 -11.72 0.00 -33.14
C LYS A 102 -11.94 -0.58 -31.74
N GLN A 103 -12.31 -1.87 -31.65
CA GLN A 103 -12.44 -2.56 -30.37
C GLN A 103 -11.09 -2.69 -29.65
N LEU A 104 -9.99 -2.91 -30.38
CA LEU A 104 -8.65 -2.97 -29.80
C LEU A 104 -8.20 -1.59 -29.28
N GLU A 105 -8.46 -0.53 -30.03
CA GLU A 105 -8.18 0.85 -29.61
C GLU A 105 -8.97 1.21 -28.35
N GLN A 106 -10.27 0.91 -28.32
CA GLN A 106 -11.11 1.11 -27.13
C GLN A 106 -10.59 0.31 -25.93
N TYR A 107 -10.14 -0.92 -26.16
CA TYR A 107 -9.54 -1.74 -25.12
C TYR A 107 -8.24 -1.13 -24.60
N ALA A 108 -7.32 -0.75 -25.48
CA ALA A 108 -6.05 -0.12 -25.11
C ALA A 108 -6.28 1.20 -24.36
N GLN A 109 -7.22 2.03 -24.80
CA GLN A 109 -7.60 3.26 -24.13
C GLN A 109 -8.23 3.00 -22.75
N LYS A 110 -9.06 1.97 -22.63
CA LYS A 110 -9.62 1.56 -21.34
C LYS A 110 -8.52 1.08 -20.38
N ARG A 111 -7.51 0.36 -20.86
CA ARG A 111 -6.43 -0.17 -20.01
C ARG A 111 -5.37 0.87 -19.69
N PHE A 112 -4.92 1.65 -20.66
CA PHE A 112 -3.73 2.51 -20.61
C PHE A 112 -4.00 4.00 -20.91
N GLY A 113 -5.25 4.40 -21.12
CA GLY A 113 -5.60 5.80 -21.35
C GLY A 113 -5.42 6.69 -20.10
N PRO A 114 -5.70 8.00 -20.21
CA PRO A 114 -5.52 8.98 -19.11
C PRO A 114 -6.37 8.73 -17.86
N LYS A 115 -7.42 7.91 -17.98
CA LYS A 115 -8.25 7.41 -16.87
C LYS A 115 -8.38 5.88 -16.93
N GLY A 116 -7.34 5.23 -17.44
CA GLY A 116 -7.34 3.80 -17.70
C GLY A 116 -7.25 2.98 -16.41
N ASP A 117 -7.54 1.69 -16.54
CA ASP A 117 -7.53 0.75 -15.42
C ASP A 117 -6.15 0.64 -14.75
N TRP A 118 -5.06 0.94 -15.46
CA TRP A 118 -3.70 0.97 -14.90
C TRP A 118 -3.58 1.93 -13.71
N LEU A 119 -4.13 3.15 -13.79
CA LEU A 119 -4.14 4.12 -12.69
C LEU A 119 -4.92 3.58 -11.49
N VAL A 120 -6.00 2.84 -11.75
CA VAL A 120 -6.79 2.23 -10.67
C VAL A 120 -5.98 1.14 -9.99
N GLN A 121 -5.24 0.31 -10.74
CA GLN A 121 -4.37 -0.70 -10.15
C GLN A 121 -3.21 -0.10 -9.35
N GLU A 122 -2.60 0.97 -9.86
CA GLU A 122 -1.56 1.71 -9.13
C GLU A 122 -2.10 2.27 -7.81
N LYS A 123 -3.29 2.89 -7.82
CA LYS A 123 -3.96 3.39 -6.62
C LYS A 123 -4.33 2.30 -5.61
N ILE A 124 -4.62 1.09 -6.07
CA ILE A 124 -5.01 -0.02 -5.18
C ILE A 124 -3.78 -0.68 -4.57
N LEU A 125 -2.70 -0.87 -5.35
CA LEU A 125 -1.55 -1.66 -4.95
C LEU A 125 -0.42 -0.80 -4.36
N ILE A 126 -0.11 0.32 -5.00
CA ILE A 126 1.10 1.10 -4.71
C ILE A 126 0.80 2.25 -3.75
N GLN A 127 -0.30 2.97 -4.00
CA GLN A 127 -0.62 4.17 -3.22
C GLN A 127 -0.78 3.92 -1.71
N PRO A 128 -1.40 2.83 -1.22
CA PRO A 128 -1.51 2.59 0.23
C PRO A 128 -0.15 2.52 0.93
N ILE A 129 0.86 1.96 0.26
CA ILE A 129 2.22 1.83 0.78
C ILE A 129 2.90 3.20 0.81
N GLN A 130 2.70 4.01 -0.23
CA GLN A 130 3.17 5.40 -0.25
C GLN A 130 2.54 6.23 0.87
N ASP A 131 1.24 6.06 1.11
CA ASP A 131 0.50 6.74 2.18
C ASP A 131 1.04 6.35 3.56
N GLU A 132 1.41 5.08 3.77
CA GLU A 132 2.06 4.63 5.01
C GLU A 132 3.43 5.29 5.21
N VAL A 133 4.27 5.30 4.17
CA VAL A 133 5.57 5.99 4.22
C VAL A 133 5.37 7.47 4.54
N LEU A 134 4.39 8.13 3.91
CA LEU A 134 4.06 9.53 4.16
C LEU A 134 3.62 9.77 5.61
N ALA A 135 2.82 8.88 6.20
CA ALA A 135 2.43 8.98 7.61
C ALA A 135 3.65 8.91 8.55
N ILE A 136 4.60 8.02 8.27
CA ILE A 136 5.83 7.89 9.06
C ILE A 136 6.74 9.11 8.87
N VAL A 137 6.82 9.63 7.64
CA VAL A 137 7.54 10.89 7.34
C VAL A 137 6.93 12.04 8.15
N GLN A 138 5.60 12.14 8.23
CA GLN A 138 4.91 13.15 9.04
C GLN A 138 5.22 13.01 10.53
N GLU A 139 5.20 11.78 11.07
CA GLU A 139 5.57 11.55 12.48
C GLU A 139 7.01 12.01 12.78
N ILE A 140 7.95 11.68 11.88
CA ILE A 140 9.35 12.10 11.98
C ILE A 140 9.46 13.62 11.85
N ALA A 141 8.67 14.24 10.96
CA ALA A 141 8.61 15.68 10.81
C ALA A 141 8.22 16.36 12.13
N ASP A 142 7.12 15.92 12.72
CA ASP A 142 6.56 16.48 13.94
C ASP A 142 7.48 16.29 15.16
N LYS A 143 8.11 15.12 15.24
CA LYS A 143 9.04 14.78 16.32
C LYS A 143 10.31 15.62 16.26
N ASN A 144 10.87 15.84 15.07
CA ASN A 144 12.12 16.58 14.87
C ASN A 144 11.89 18.08 14.59
N LYS A 145 10.63 18.50 14.51
CA LYS A 145 10.19 19.86 14.20
C LYS A 145 10.69 20.32 12.82
N PHE A 146 10.63 19.45 11.82
CA PHE A 146 10.84 19.89 10.43
C PHE A 146 9.67 20.76 9.99
N ASP A 147 9.96 21.88 9.35
CA ASP A 147 8.97 22.75 8.74
C ASP A 147 8.63 22.26 7.32
N PHE A 148 9.61 21.69 6.63
CA PHE A 148 9.46 21.13 5.28
C PHE A 148 10.26 19.85 5.10
N ILE A 149 9.69 18.88 4.40
CA ILE A 149 10.39 17.69 3.91
C ILE A 149 10.12 17.60 2.41
N PHE A 150 11.19 17.54 1.63
CA PHE A 150 11.12 17.40 0.18
C PHE A 150 11.45 15.98 -0.26
N ASP A 151 10.74 15.47 -1.25
CA ASP A 151 11.12 14.24 -1.92
C ASP A 151 11.99 14.55 -3.14
N LYS A 152 13.22 14.01 -3.15
CA LYS A 152 14.17 14.18 -4.26
C LYS A 152 13.80 13.35 -5.49
N SER A 153 12.92 12.35 -5.34
CA SER A 153 12.36 11.57 -6.45
C SER A 153 11.26 12.32 -7.20
N SER A 154 10.78 13.44 -6.64
CA SER A 154 9.74 14.26 -7.25
C SER A 154 10.28 15.21 -8.33
N ALA A 155 9.39 16.00 -8.94
CA ALA A 155 9.72 16.97 -10.00
C ALA A 155 10.62 18.15 -9.56
N ILE A 156 10.95 18.25 -8.26
CA ILE A 156 11.84 19.30 -7.75
C ILE A 156 13.29 18.90 -8.01
N ILE A 157 13.96 19.62 -8.90
CA ILE A 157 15.39 19.41 -9.17
C ILE A 157 16.22 19.97 -8.01
N MET A 158 16.78 19.07 -7.20
CA MET A 158 17.73 19.43 -6.13
C MET A 158 19.17 19.32 -6.65
N LEU A 159 19.81 20.46 -6.90
CA LEU A 159 21.17 20.50 -7.44
C LEU A 159 22.23 20.09 -6.42
N TYR A 160 22.04 20.45 -5.16
CA TYR A 160 22.96 20.15 -4.07
C TYR A 160 22.23 20.18 -2.72
N SER A 161 22.60 19.27 -1.83
CA SER A 161 22.17 19.26 -0.44
C SER A 161 23.24 18.63 0.44
N GLU A 162 23.36 19.13 1.66
CA GLU A 162 24.20 18.49 2.68
C GLU A 162 23.54 17.20 3.17
N LYS A 163 24.33 16.13 3.33
CA LYS A 163 23.83 14.79 3.74
C LYS A 163 23.09 14.82 5.09
N LYS A 164 23.41 15.78 5.97
CA LYS A 164 22.76 15.93 7.28
C LYS A 164 21.26 16.25 7.20
N TYR A 165 20.77 16.72 6.04
CA TYR A 165 19.36 16.97 5.80
C TYR A 165 18.64 15.77 5.18
N ASP A 166 19.36 14.72 4.78
CA ASP A 166 18.79 13.46 4.33
C ASP A 166 18.25 12.67 5.52
N ILE A 167 16.94 12.43 5.54
CA ILE A 167 16.30 11.61 6.57
C ILE A 167 15.81 10.26 6.02
N SER A 168 16.18 9.88 4.80
CA SER A 168 15.69 8.65 4.14
C SER A 168 15.98 7.41 4.98
N GLU A 169 17.21 7.30 5.50
CA GLU A 169 17.64 6.20 6.38
C GLU A 169 16.87 6.17 7.71
N LEU A 170 16.53 7.35 8.24
CA LEU A 170 15.76 7.46 9.48
C LEU A 170 14.33 6.96 9.25
N VAL A 171 13.72 7.37 8.14
CA VAL A 171 12.38 6.94 7.72
C VAL A 171 12.35 5.44 7.48
N LEU A 172 13.27 4.91 6.67
CA LEU A 172 13.37 3.48 6.38
C LEU A 172 13.51 2.65 7.66
N LYS A 173 14.39 3.05 8.59
CA LYS A 173 14.53 2.35 9.88
C LYS A 173 13.27 2.40 10.72
N SER A 174 12.50 3.48 10.65
CA SER A 174 11.23 3.61 11.36
C SER A 174 10.19 2.64 10.78
N ILE A 175 10.09 2.54 9.45
CA ILE A 175 9.22 1.60 8.74
C ILE A 175 9.56 0.16 9.12
N LEU A 176 10.81 -0.26 8.91
CA LEU A 176 11.23 -1.65 9.20
C LEU A 176 11.06 -2.02 10.69
N LYS A 177 11.19 -1.04 11.59
CA LYS A 177 10.92 -1.25 13.02
C LYS A 177 9.43 -1.43 13.27
N GLN A 178 8.58 -0.62 12.64
CA GLN A 178 7.13 -0.69 12.76
C GLN A 178 6.61 -2.04 12.23
N GLU A 179 7.01 -2.43 11.02
CA GLU A 179 6.70 -3.74 10.42
C GLU A 179 7.13 -4.89 11.33
N LYS A 180 8.33 -4.83 11.91
CA LYS A 180 8.79 -5.85 12.86
C LYS A 180 7.91 -5.92 14.10
N ILE A 181 7.48 -4.78 14.64
CA ILE A 181 6.59 -4.74 15.81
C ILE A 181 5.21 -5.32 15.46
N GLU A 182 4.66 -4.95 14.31
CA GLU A 182 3.37 -5.44 13.82
C GLU A 182 3.41 -6.95 13.59
N ASN A 183 4.43 -7.45 12.88
CA ASN A 183 4.63 -8.88 12.65
C ASN A 183 4.76 -9.67 13.97
N LEU A 184 5.44 -9.11 14.96
CA LEU A 184 5.51 -9.71 16.30
C LEU A 184 4.12 -9.73 16.96
N GLN A 185 3.37 -8.63 16.92
CA GLN A 185 2.01 -8.57 17.47
C GLN A 185 1.07 -9.58 16.82
N LEU A 186 1.09 -9.68 15.49
CA LEU A 186 0.33 -10.66 14.72
C LEU A 186 0.68 -12.10 15.13
N SER A 187 1.97 -12.40 15.32
CA SER A 187 2.39 -13.73 15.78
C SER A 187 1.84 -14.08 17.18
N PHE A 188 1.83 -13.12 18.10
CA PHE A 188 1.25 -13.33 19.43
C PHE A 188 -0.27 -13.50 19.39
N ASP A 189 -0.95 -12.79 18.50
CA ASP A 189 -2.40 -12.92 18.32
C ASP A 189 -2.80 -14.27 17.71
N ASP A 190 -2.05 -14.77 16.74
CA ASP A 190 -2.26 -16.10 16.17
C ASP A 190 -2.03 -17.20 17.21
N ASP A 191 -0.97 -17.10 18.01
CA ASP A 191 -0.71 -18.02 19.12
C ASP A 191 -1.83 -17.97 20.18
N ARG A 192 -2.31 -16.77 20.53
CA ARG A 192 -3.47 -16.61 21.44
C ARG A 192 -4.72 -17.28 20.87
N LYS A 193 -4.97 -17.12 19.57
CA LYS A 193 -6.12 -17.72 18.89
C LYS A 193 -6.04 -19.24 18.89
N LYS A 194 -4.87 -19.82 18.56
CA LYS A 194 -4.63 -21.27 18.62
C LYS A 194 -4.86 -21.85 20.02
N VAL A 195 -4.33 -21.19 21.06
CA VAL A 195 -4.55 -21.61 22.46
C VAL A 195 -6.03 -21.55 22.85
N LEU A 196 -6.76 -20.55 22.38
CA LEU A 196 -8.19 -20.42 22.62
C LEU A 196 -8.98 -21.53 21.91
N GLU A 197 -8.66 -21.82 20.65
CA GLU A 197 -9.27 -22.90 19.86
C GLU A 197 -9.04 -24.27 20.52
N GLU A 198 -7.82 -24.57 20.99
CA GLU A 198 -7.54 -25.80 21.74
C GLU A 198 -8.37 -25.90 23.03
N LYS A 199 -8.52 -24.81 23.79
CA LYS A 199 -9.33 -24.80 25.02
C LYS A 199 -10.80 -25.05 24.72
N ILE A 200 -11.32 -24.44 23.65
CA ILE A 200 -12.70 -24.67 23.19
C ILE A 200 -12.87 -26.13 22.78
N GLN A 201 -11.92 -26.71 22.06
CA GLN A 201 -11.98 -28.09 21.62
C GLN A 201 -11.96 -29.07 22.82
N LYS A 202 -11.03 -28.91 23.76
CA LYS A 202 -10.99 -29.70 25.00
C LYS A 202 -12.31 -29.61 25.79
N ARG A 203 -12.95 -28.43 25.81
CA ARG A 203 -14.26 -28.24 26.44
C ARG A 203 -15.38 -28.96 25.68
N ARG A 204 -15.38 -28.93 24.34
CA ARG A 204 -16.34 -29.70 23.52
C ARG A 204 -16.20 -31.20 23.76
N ASP A 205 -14.98 -31.72 23.76
CA ASP A 205 -14.70 -33.14 23.95
C ASP A 205 -15.12 -33.64 25.35
N SER A 206 -14.88 -32.83 26.39
CA SER A 206 -15.33 -33.16 27.74
C SER A 206 -16.86 -33.16 27.87
N ILE A 207 -17.56 -32.22 27.22
CA ILE A 207 -19.03 -32.21 27.16
C ILE A 207 -19.55 -33.45 26.41
N LEU A 208 -18.89 -33.85 25.32
CA LEU A 208 -19.25 -35.04 24.56
C LEU A 208 -19.12 -36.31 25.42
N LYS A 209 -17.98 -36.50 26.08
CA LYS A 209 -17.75 -37.62 27.02
C LYS A 209 -18.78 -37.65 28.14
N LEU A 210 -19.14 -36.49 28.71
CA LEU A 210 -20.17 -36.39 29.74
C LEU A 210 -21.56 -36.82 29.23
N LYS A 211 -21.92 -36.48 27.99
CA LYS A 211 -23.18 -36.92 27.37
C LYS A 211 -23.20 -38.43 27.16
N GLU A 212 -22.10 -39.02 26.67
CA GLU A 212 -21.97 -40.46 26.49
C GLU A 212 -22.08 -41.21 27.82
N LEU A 213 -21.37 -40.76 28.86
CA LEU A 213 -21.46 -41.35 30.19
C LEU A 213 -22.87 -41.29 30.76
N LYS A 214 -23.59 -40.18 30.56
CA LYS A 214 -25.00 -40.07 30.97
C LYS A 214 -25.89 -41.04 30.20
N LYS A 215 -25.65 -41.24 28.90
CA LYS A 215 -26.38 -42.22 28.08
C LYS A 215 -26.11 -43.65 28.56
N ILE A 216 -24.85 -44.03 28.76
CA ILE A 216 -24.45 -45.33 29.29
C ILE A 216 -25.08 -45.58 30.67
N LYS A 217 -25.04 -44.59 31.58
CA LYS A 217 -25.64 -44.69 32.91
C LYS A 217 -27.16 -44.85 32.83
N ARG A 218 -27.83 -44.14 31.92
CA ARG A 218 -29.27 -44.29 31.68
C ARG A 218 -29.60 -45.69 31.19
N ASP A 219 -28.85 -46.20 30.21
CA ASP A 219 -29.09 -47.51 29.60
C ASP A 219 -28.81 -48.65 30.57
N SER A 220 -27.77 -48.53 31.42
CA SER A 220 -27.50 -49.51 32.47
C SER A 220 -28.59 -49.53 33.54
N LEU A 221 -29.08 -48.36 33.98
CA LEU A 221 -30.20 -48.26 34.92
C LEU A 221 -31.48 -48.90 34.36
N LEU A 222 -31.78 -48.70 33.07
CA LEU A 222 -32.92 -49.32 32.40
C LEU A 222 -32.77 -50.85 32.33
N LYS A 223 -31.56 -51.35 32.05
CA LYS A 223 -31.27 -52.79 32.01
C LYS A 223 -31.41 -53.44 33.39
N THR A 224 -30.89 -52.81 34.45
CA THR A 224 -31.04 -53.30 35.83
C THR A 224 -32.51 -53.32 36.25
N LYS A 225 -33.28 -52.26 35.95
CA LYS A 225 -34.73 -52.25 36.21
C LYS A 225 -35.46 -53.37 35.48
N ARG A 226 -35.11 -53.63 34.20
CA ARG A 226 -35.73 -54.69 33.38
C ARG A 226 -35.39 -56.10 33.90
N ASN A 227 -34.18 -56.33 34.39
CA ASN A 227 -33.78 -57.63 34.96
C ASN A 227 -34.45 -57.91 36.31
N ASN A 228 -34.58 -56.90 37.17
CA ASN A 228 -35.28 -57.04 38.45
C ASN A 228 -36.79 -57.35 38.28
N LEU A 229 -37.39 -56.95 37.16
CA LEU A 229 -38.77 -57.27 36.80
C LEU A 229 -38.95 -58.69 36.24
N LYS A 230 -37.89 -59.37 35.79
CA LYS A 230 -37.94 -60.73 35.24
C LYS A 230 -37.64 -61.83 36.27
N ASN A 231 -36.99 -61.48 37.38
CA ASN A 231 -36.61 -62.41 38.45
C ASN A 231 -37.63 -62.42 39.62
N LYS A 232 -38.86 -61.97 39.37
CA LYS A 232 -39.96 -61.86 40.32
C LYS A 232 -41.20 -62.48 39.70
#